data_AF-A0A0D2GZV7-F1
#
_entry.id   AF-A0A0D2GZV7-F1
#
_cell.length_a   1.000
_cell.length_b   1.000
_cell.length_c   1.000
_cell.angle_alpha   90.00
_cell.angle_beta   90.00
_cell.angle_gamma   90.00
#
_symmetry.space_group_name_H-M   'P 1'
#
loop_
_entity.id
_entity.type
_entity.pdbx_description
1 polymer ?
#
loop_
_entity_poly.entity_id
_entity_poly.type
_entity_poly.pdbx_seq_one_letter_code
_entity_poly.pdbx_strand_id
1 'polypeptide(L)'
;MQQTSRNGERQPMQKRTQRTPHSIKFRRDYRADLPLIISRFTGYRPPNAEPPYEPLPFPPFSWLEKIPLRLEVWVFGWIGAFGGILLIEAIMSTSTAFRDIYHTPTIITSFGASAVLLFGVIESPVAQPRNFVLGHFISALVGTAITRLWVLNASYQGYLENTHFHPSTFINGGLSMATSLLAMLITGTAHPPAGATGLNAAVQSDVVTLSWRYLPTVLASSLIMLGWAVIINNVGRRRYPLHWWAPGATFVHAEEDSALEKAEEGEIEREEMEEGELERESTAASEGLPRDGEKHGEIMLRPSSRRMRRASIEAEPASLESAVDASPGEFSNRRLSSSRERYRLG
;
A
#
# COMPACT_ATOMS: atom_id res chain seq x y z
N MET A 1 23.34 51.76 33.13
CA MET A 1 23.92 50.39 33.11
C MET A 1 23.22 49.62 32.00
N GLN A 2 24.00 48.98 31.14
CA GLN A 2 23.60 48.47 29.83
C GLN A 2 22.51 47.39 29.91
N GLN A 3 21.50 47.54 29.04
CA GLN A 3 20.46 46.54 28.77
C GLN A 3 21.09 45.34 28.05
N THR A 4 21.12 44.20 28.73
CA THR A 4 21.56 42.92 28.16
C THR A 4 20.48 42.38 27.23
N SER A 5 20.72 42.49 25.93
CA SER A 5 19.96 41.78 24.89
C SER A 5 20.23 40.27 25.00
N ARG A 6 19.24 39.54 25.52
CA ARG A 6 19.19 38.06 25.52
C ARG A 6 18.92 37.59 24.09
N ASN A 7 19.97 37.36 23.31
CA ASN A 7 19.85 36.63 22.05
C ASN A 7 19.98 35.14 22.37
N GLY A 8 18.85 34.46 22.54
CA GLY A 8 18.80 33.02 22.75
C GLY A 8 19.15 32.29 21.47
N GLU A 9 20.41 31.89 21.33
CA GLU A 9 20.87 30.95 20.31
C GLU A 9 20.15 29.61 20.49
N ARG A 10 19.16 29.34 19.65
CA ARG A 10 18.55 28.01 19.53
C ARG A 10 19.61 27.05 19.01
N GLN A 11 20.16 26.22 19.88
CA GLN A 11 21.00 25.10 19.47
C GLN A 11 20.20 24.18 18.51
N PRO A 12 20.75 23.81 17.34
CA PRO A 12 20.05 22.97 16.39
C PRO A 12 19.84 21.58 17.00
N MET A 13 18.58 21.12 16.98
CA MET A 13 18.16 19.78 17.37
C MET A 13 19.11 18.73 16.77
N GLN A 14 19.88 18.07 17.62
CA GLN A 14 20.60 16.86 17.25
C GLN A 14 19.57 15.82 16.81
N LYS A 15 19.49 15.54 15.50
CA LYS A 15 18.75 14.39 14.97
C LYS A 15 19.32 13.14 15.64
N ARG A 16 18.66 12.66 16.71
CA ARG A 16 18.92 11.35 17.31
C ARG A 16 18.74 10.32 16.21
N THR A 17 19.87 9.78 15.76
CA THR A 17 19.97 8.68 14.81
C THR A 17 19.21 7.49 15.40
N GLN A 18 18.00 7.26 14.89
CA GLN A 18 17.22 6.06 15.17
C GLN A 18 18.10 4.84 14.85
N ARG A 19 18.42 4.07 15.89
CA ARG A 19 19.21 2.84 15.81
C ARG A 19 18.35 1.78 15.14
N THR A 20 18.41 1.66 13.82
CA THR A 20 17.80 0.52 13.12
C THR A 20 18.36 -0.79 13.67
N PRO A 21 17.51 -1.74 14.12
CA PRO A 21 17.96 -2.97 14.76
C PRO A 21 18.71 -3.85 13.77
N HIS A 22 19.90 -4.28 14.18
CA HIS A 22 20.72 -5.38 13.64
C HIS A 22 20.50 -5.76 12.17
N SER A 23 20.56 -4.79 11.25
CA SER A 23 20.88 -5.09 9.86
C SER A 23 22.28 -5.69 9.87
N ILE A 24 22.41 -6.95 9.44
CA ILE A 24 23.70 -7.58 9.17
C ILE A 24 24.38 -6.71 8.11
N LYS A 25 25.16 -5.72 8.56
CA LYS A 25 25.98 -4.90 7.67
C LYS A 25 27.09 -5.80 7.19
N PHE A 26 26.88 -6.43 6.04
CA PHE A 26 27.98 -7.01 5.28
C PHE A 26 29.04 -5.92 5.14
N ARG A 27 30.23 -6.18 5.68
CA ARG A 27 31.35 -5.22 5.75
C ARG A 27 31.72 -4.67 4.37
N ARG A 28 31.40 -5.42 3.32
CA ARG A 28 31.44 -5.03 1.92
C ARG A 28 30.22 -5.61 1.20
N ASP A 29 29.62 -4.81 0.34
CA ASP A 29 28.58 -5.28 -0.59
C ASP A 29 29.20 -6.32 -1.52
N TYR A 30 28.67 -7.54 -1.54
CA TYR A 30 29.18 -8.64 -2.37
C TYR A 30 29.20 -8.29 -3.87
N ARG A 31 28.36 -7.32 -4.28
CA ARG A 31 28.32 -6.85 -5.67
C ARG A 31 29.58 -6.06 -6.07
N ALA A 32 30.36 -5.58 -5.10
CA ALA A 32 31.63 -4.91 -5.34
C ALA A 32 32.71 -5.85 -5.91
N ASP A 33 32.62 -7.14 -5.58
CA ASP A 33 33.59 -8.16 -5.99
C ASP A 33 33.27 -8.78 -7.36
N LEU A 34 32.11 -8.46 -7.93
CA LEU A 34 31.68 -8.94 -9.24
C LEU A 34 32.35 -8.17 -10.38
N PRO A 35 32.49 -8.77 -11.59
CA PRO A 35 32.95 -8.07 -12.77
C PRO A 35 32.19 -6.76 -13.00
N LEU A 36 32.88 -5.71 -13.46
CA LEU A 36 32.33 -4.35 -13.58
C LEU A 36 30.99 -4.27 -14.33
N ILE A 37 30.79 -5.12 -15.32
CA ILE A 37 29.54 -5.21 -16.06
C ILE A 37 28.43 -5.72 -15.13
N ILE A 38 28.63 -6.85 -14.46
CA ILE A 38 27.62 -7.46 -13.60
C ILE A 38 27.35 -6.58 -12.37
N SER A 39 28.38 -5.98 -11.77
CA SER A 39 28.20 -5.09 -10.63
C SER A 39 27.33 -3.89 -10.98
N ARG A 40 27.59 -3.22 -12.12
CA ARG A 40 26.77 -2.11 -12.61
C ARG A 40 25.31 -2.52 -12.83
N PHE A 41 25.07 -3.59 -13.57
CA PHE A 41 23.70 -4.02 -13.91
C PHE A 41 22.95 -4.62 -12.70
N THR A 42 23.65 -5.10 -11.67
CA THR A 42 23.02 -5.50 -10.40
C THR A 42 22.77 -4.33 -9.43
N GLY A 43 22.96 -3.09 -9.91
CA GLY A 43 22.69 -1.87 -9.16
C GLY A 43 23.79 -1.50 -8.16
N TYR A 44 25.00 -2.07 -8.27
CA TYR A 44 26.13 -1.61 -7.48
C TYR A 44 26.66 -0.29 -8.03
N ARG A 45 26.83 0.67 -7.11
CA ARG A 45 27.51 1.93 -7.35
C ARG A 45 28.54 2.13 -6.25
N PRO A 46 29.71 2.74 -6.55
CA PRO A 46 30.71 3.02 -5.53
C PRO A 46 30.09 3.77 -4.33
N PRO A 47 30.53 3.53 -3.08
CA PRO A 47 29.92 4.15 -1.89
C PRO A 47 29.92 5.68 -1.89
N ASN A 48 30.88 6.28 -2.60
CA ASN A 48 31.04 7.73 -2.70
C ASN A 48 30.33 8.33 -3.93
N ALA A 49 29.68 7.51 -4.76
CA ALA A 49 28.99 7.99 -5.94
C ALA A 49 27.60 8.50 -5.57
N GLU A 50 27.35 9.77 -5.86
CA GLU A 50 26.03 10.39 -5.70
C GLU A 50 25.29 10.43 -7.05
N PRO A 51 23.95 10.35 -7.06
CA PRO A 51 23.17 10.60 -8.27
C PRO A 51 23.33 12.06 -8.75
N PRO A 52 23.37 12.33 -10.06
CA PRO A 52 23.30 11.38 -11.16
C PRO A 52 24.62 10.59 -11.34
N TYR A 53 24.50 9.30 -11.63
CA TYR A 53 25.66 8.43 -11.83
C TYR A 53 26.24 8.59 -13.23
N GLU A 54 27.47 8.15 -13.44
CA GLU A 54 28.10 8.14 -14.77
C GLU A 54 27.42 7.13 -15.73
N PRO A 55 27.16 7.50 -16.99
CA PRO A 55 26.62 6.58 -18.00
C PRO A 55 27.67 5.55 -18.42
N LEU A 56 27.35 4.66 -19.37
CA LEU A 56 28.36 3.76 -19.93
C LEU A 56 29.40 4.57 -20.70
N PRO A 57 30.70 4.21 -20.62
CA PRO A 57 31.79 5.05 -21.12
C PRO A 57 31.89 5.11 -22.65
N PHE A 58 31.10 4.31 -23.37
CA PHE A 58 31.15 4.20 -24.82
C PHE A 58 29.94 4.86 -25.50
N PRO A 59 30.08 5.41 -26.72
CA PRO A 59 28.96 5.94 -27.50
C PRO A 59 27.92 4.85 -27.82
N PRO A 60 26.61 5.17 -27.88
CA PRO A 60 26.02 6.50 -27.73
C PRO A 60 25.78 6.91 -26.26
N PHE A 61 26.07 6.05 -25.29
CA PHE A 61 25.75 6.30 -23.88
C PHE A 61 26.62 7.38 -23.25
N SER A 62 27.87 7.52 -23.67
CA SER A 62 28.72 8.65 -23.26
C SER A 62 28.16 10.01 -23.72
N TRP A 63 27.30 10.05 -24.73
CA TRP A 63 26.66 11.29 -25.17
C TRP A 63 25.49 11.70 -24.26
N LEU A 64 25.04 10.82 -23.35
CA LEU A 64 23.98 11.12 -22.39
C LEU A 64 24.37 12.23 -21.40
N GLU A 65 25.67 12.44 -21.17
CA GLU A 65 26.16 13.55 -20.36
C GLU A 65 25.81 14.92 -20.95
N LYS A 66 25.64 14.99 -22.27
CA LYS A 66 25.32 16.23 -23.00
C LYS A 66 23.83 16.57 -23.00
N ILE A 67 22.96 15.64 -22.62
CA ILE A 67 21.51 15.86 -22.60
C ILE A 67 21.01 16.07 -21.17
N PRO A 68 19.93 16.85 -20.96
CA PRO A 68 19.36 17.02 -19.63
C PRO A 68 18.81 15.69 -19.10
N LEU A 69 19.04 15.41 -17.82
CA LEU A 69 18.66 14.15 -17.16
C LEU A 69 17.17 13.84 -17.32
N ARG A 70 16.28 14.84 -17.31
CA ARG A 70 14.83 14.64 -17.48
C ARG A 70 14.48 13.98 -18.82
N LEU A 71 15.08 14.44 -19.93
CA LEU A 71 14.84 13.86 -21.26
C LEU A 71 15.37 12.43 -21.33
N GLU A 72 16.54 12.18 -20.73
CA GLU A 72 17.08 10.83 -20.61
C GLU A 72 16.08 9.91 -19.89
N VAL A 73 15.57 10.31 -18.73
CA VAL A 73 14.58 9.53 -17.97
C VAL A 73 13.31 9.28 -18.79
N TRP A 74 12.80 10.28 -19.50
CA TRP A 74 11.60 10.11 -20.31
C TRP A 74 11.82 9.16 -21.49
N VAL A 75 12.92 9.31 -22.22
CA VAL A 75 13.24 8.47 -23.38
C VAL A 75 13.51 7.03 -22.92
N PHE A 76 14.34 6.80 -21.90
CA PHE A 76 14.57 5.45 -21.39
C PHE A 76 13.35 4.86 -20.70
N GLY A 77 12.52 5.69 -20.05
CA GLY A 77 11.23 5.27 -19.51
C GLY A 77 10.32 4.72 -20.60
N TRP A 78 10.20 5.46 -21.71
CA TRP A 78 9.42 5.07 -22.87
C TRP A 78 9.98 3.82 -23.57
N ILE A 79 11.29 3.79 -23.87
CA ILE A 79 11.97 2.63 -24.48
C ILE A 79 11.84 1.39 -23.57
N GLY A 80 12.01 1.59 -22.26
CA GLY A 80 11.90 0.53 -21.27
C GLY A 80 10.50 -0.07 -21.22
N ALA A 81 9.47 0.77 -21.08
CA ALA A 81 8.09 0.32 -21.04
C ALA A 81 7.65 -0.34 -22.36
N PHE A 82 7.93 0.30 -23.50
CA PHE A 82 7.63 -0.26 -24.83
C PHE A 82 8.33 -1.60 -25.03
N GLY A 83 9.66 -1.65 -24.84
CA GLY A 83 10.44 -2.87 -25.01
C GLY A 83 10.04 -3.97 -24.04
N GLY A 84 9.69 -3.64 -22.80
CA GLY A 84 9.30 -4.60 -21.78
C GLY A 84 7.96 -5.27 -22.11
N ILE A 85 6.97 -4.49 -22.54
CA ILE A 85 5.67 -5.01 -22.96
C ILE A 85 5.79 -5.77 -24.28
N LEU A 86 6.51 -5.22 -25.26
CA LEU A 86 6.77 -5.88 -26.53
C LEU A 86 7.44 -7.24 -26.33
N LEU A 87 8.40 -7.34 -25.42
CA LEU A 87 9.11 -8.60 -25.16
C LEU A 87 8.19 -9.66 -24.54
N ILE A 88 7.34 -9.27 -23.57
CA ILE A 88 6.33 -10.18 -23.01
C ILE A 88 5.37 -10.63 -24.12
N GLU A 89 4.79 -9.68 -24.87
CA GLU A 89 3.80 -9.97 -25.92
C GLU A 89 4.39 -10.83 -27.04
N ALA A 90 5.60 -10.53 -27.53
CA ALA A 90 6.28 -11.29 -28.56
C ALA A 90 6.57 -12.73 -28.12
N ILE A 91 7.05 -12.93 -26.89
CA ILE A 91 7.31 -14.28 -26.36
C ILE A 91 6.00 -15.05 -26.19
N MET A 92 4.97 -14.43 -25.61
CA MET A 92 3.66 -15.06 -25.40
C MET A 92 2.96 -15.42 -26.72
N SER A 93 3.14 -14.62 -27.77
CA SER A 93 2.52 -14.85 -29.10
C SER A 93 3.29 -15.83 -30.00
N THR A 94 4.62 -15.87 -29.88
CA THR A 94 5.49 -16.62 -30.80
C THR A 94 5.79 -18.03 -30.30
N SER A 95 6.04 -18.19 -29.01
CA SER A 95 6.51 -19.48 -28.49
C SER A 95 5.36 -20.50 -28.48
N THR A 96 5.47 -21.58 -29.26
CA THR A 96 4.48 -22.69 -29.30
C THR A 96 4.22 -23.28 -27.92
N ALA A 97 5.28 -23.41 -27.12
CA ALA A 97 5.18 -23.80 -25.72
C ALA A 97 4.21 -22.92 -24.93
N PHE A 98 4.10 -21.63 -25.28
CA PHE A 98 3.12 -20.71 -24.72
C PHE A 98 1.90 -20.41 -25.62
N ARG A 99 1.90 -20.74 -26.89
CA ARG A 99 0.81 -20.42 -27.81
C ARG A 99 -0.22 -21.54 -27.84
N ASP A 100 0.24 -22.78 -27.95
CA ASP A 100 -0.61 -23.97 -28.09
C ASP A 100 -1.35 -24.28 -26.78
N ILE A 101 -0.88 -23.69 -25.68
CA ILE A 101 -1.46 -23.82 -24.34
C ILE A 101 -2.14 -22.52 -23.89
N TYR A 102 -1.67 -21.34 -24.31
CA TYR A 102 -2.05 -20.07 -23.71
C TYR A 102 -2.67 -19.16 -24.77
N HIS A 103 -4.00 -19.18 -24.84
CA HIS A 103 -4.79 -18.19 -25.56
C HIS A 103 -4.84 -16.82 -24.85
N THR A 104 -3.97 -16.55 -23.86
CA THR A 104 -4.27 -15.53 -22.83
C THR A 104 -3.39 -14.26 -22.93
N PRO A 105 -3.78 -13.22 -23.69
CA PRO A 105 -3.16 -11.89 -23.63
C PRO A 105 -3.52 -11.09 -22.35
N THR A 106 -4.37 -11.61 -21.46
CA THR A 106 -4.87 -10.84 -20.29
C THR A 106 -3.79 -10.42 -19.29
N ILE A 107 -2.72 -11.22 -19.19
CA ILE A 107 -1.59 -10.99 -18.29
C ILE A 107 -0.93 -9.62 -18.54
N ILE A 108 -1.02 -9.12 -19.78
CA ILE A 108 -0.42 -7.87 -20.24
C ILE A 108 -0.92 -6.65 -19.42
N THR A 109 -2.15 -6.68 -18.92
CA THR A 109 -2.71 -5.54 -18.15
C THR A 109 -1.97 -5.27 -16.84
N SER A 110 -1.69 -6.31 -16.05
CA SER A 110 -0.92 -6.17 -14.81
C SER A 110 0.50 -5.73 -15.11
N PHE A 111 1.16 -6.34 -16.11
CA PHE A 111 2.53 -5.97 -16.48
C PHE A 111 2.64 -4.58 -17.12
N GLY A 112 1.59 -4.10 -17.78
CA GLY A 112 1.48 -2.72 -18.25
C GLY A 112 1.59 -1.72 -17.10
N ALA A 113 0.86 -1.95 -16.00
CA ALA A 113 0.98 -1.13 -14.80
C ALA A 113 2.35 -1.33 -14.10
N SER A 114 2.90 -2.55 -14.10
CA SER A 114 4.25 -2.80 -13.59
C SER A 114 5.32 -2.04 -14.38
N ALA A 115 5.17 -1.90 -15.69
CA ALA A 115 6.09 -1.15 -16.53
C ALA A 115 6.16 0.33 -16.11
N VAL A 116 5.03 0.94 -15.72
CA VAL A 116 5.02 2.32 -15.21
C VAL A 116 5.90 2.46 -13.96
N LEU A 117 5.84 1.49 -13.04
CA LEU A 117 6.66 1.49 -11.83
C LEU A 117 8.13 1.19 -12.15
N LEU A 118 8.40 0.16 -12.95
CA LEU A 118 9.75 -0.31 -13.25
C LEU A 118 10.56 0.62 -14.13
N PHE A 119 9.92 1.45 -14.96
CA PHE A 119 10.63 2.35 -15.89
C PHE A 119 10.40 3.83 -15.58
N GLY A 120 9.26 4.18 -15.00
CA GLY A 120 8.89 5.56 -14.65
C GLY A 120 9.29 5.97 -13.23
N VAL A 121 9.16 5.08 -12.24
CA VAL A 121 9.36 5.41 -10.81
C VAL A 121 10.29 4.41 -10.13
N ILE A 122 11.51 4.27 -10.65
CA ILE A 122 12.49 3.24 -10.26
C ILE A 122 12.94 3.33 -8.80
N GLU A 123 12.77 4.49 -8.17
CA GLU A 123 13.14 4.74 -6.77
C GLU A 123 12.04 4.27 -5.81
N SER A 124 10.87 3.95 -6.34
CA SER A 124 9.76 3.46 -5.53
C SER A 124 10.15 2.12 -4.89
N PRO A 125 9.91 1.95 -3.57
CA PRO A 125 10.20 0.69 -2.89
C PRO A 125 9.33 -0.47 -3.41
N VAL A 126 8.13 -0.17 -3.94
CA VAL A 126 7.25 -1.19 -4.54
C VAL A 126 7.68 -1.61 -5.95
N ALA A 127 8.56 -0.84 -6.60
CA ALA A 127 9.10 -1.17 -7.91
C ALA A 127 10.32 -2.09 -7.82
N GLN A 128 10.78 -2.44 -6.62
CA GLN A 128 12.04 -3.15 -6.43
C GLN A 128 11.87 -4.65 -6.72
N PRO A 129 12.94 -5.36 -7.13
CA PRO A 129 12.83 -6.70 -7.71
C PRO A 129 12.07 -7.71 -6.86
N ARG A 130 12.34 -7.74 -5.55
CA ARG A 130 11.62 -8.62 -4.60
C ARG A 130 10.12 -8.33 -4.63
N ASN A 131 9.73 -7.06 -4.49
CA ASN A 131 8.32 -6.68 -4.45
C ASN A 131 7.65 -6.98 -5.79
N PHE A 132 8.29 -6.65 -6.91
CA PHE A 132 7.78 -6.94 -8.24
C PHE A 132 7.56 -8.45 -8.47
N VAL A 133 8.62 -9.26 -8.38
CA VAL A 133 8.54 -10.70 -8.73
C VAL A 133 7.72 -11.47 -7.71
N LEU A 134 7.98 -11.30 -6.41
CA LEU A 134 7.24 -12.03 -5.39
C LEU A 134 5.82 -11.51 -5.23
N GLY A 135 5.57 -10.21 -5.41
CA GLY A 135 4.22 -9.67 -5.39
C GLY A 135 3.35 -10.35 -6.44
N HIS A 136 3.81 -10.41 -7.70
CA HIS A 136 3.10 -11.11 -8.77
C HIS A 136 2.96 -12.60 -8.50
N PHE A 137 4.04 -13.28 -8.08
CA PHE A 137 4.00 -14.72 -7.83
C PHE A 137 3.06 -15.10 -6.67
N ILE A 138 3.12 -14.38 -5.55
CA ILE A 138 2.23 -14.58 -4.39
C ILE A 138 0.79 -14.31 -4.78
N SER A 139 0.52 -13.22 -5.51
CA SER A 139 -0.84 -12.89 -5.94
C SER A 139 -1.40 -13.92 -6.91
N ALA A 140 -0.58 -14.42 -7.85
CA ALA A 140 -0.96 -15.52 -8.73
C ALA A 140 -1.24 -16.81 -7.92
N LEU A 141 -0.38 -17.16 -6.97
CA LEU A 141 -0.55 -18.32 -6.10
C LEU A 141 -1.85 -18.25 -5.29
N VAL A 142 -2.08 -17.13 -4.59
CA VAL A 142 -3.25 -16.91 -3.73
C VAL A 142 -4.53 -16.87 -4.57
N GLY A 143 -4.55 -16.08 -5.64
CA GLY A 143 -5.72 -15.97 -6.52
C GLY A 143 -6.07 -17.30 -7.18
N THR A 144 -5.09 -18.04 -7.70
CA THR A 144 -5.34 -19.38 -8.24
C THR A 144 -5.84 -20.33 -7.16
N ALA A 145 -5.22 -20.37 -5.98
CA ALA A 145 -5.62 -21.27 -4.89
C ALA A 145 -7.07 -21.04 -4.44
N ILE A 146 -7.48 -19.78 -4.27
CA ILE A 146 -8.85 -19.44 -3.90
C ILE A 146 -9.80 -19.86 -5.02
N THR A 147 -9.52 -19.47 -6.27
CA THR A 147 -10.37 -19.83 -7.41
C THR A 147 -10.51 -21.34 -7.60
N ARG A 148 -9.49 -22.14 -7.28
CA ARG A 148 -9.59 -23.61 -7.32
C ARG A 148 -10.70 -24.16 -6.40
N LEU A 149 -11.02 -23.48 -5.31
CA LEU A 149 -12.13 -23.86 -4.43
C LEU A 149 -13.48 -23.52 -5.07
N TRP A 150 -13.58 -22.38 -5.75
CA TRP A 150 -14.81 -21.95 -6.44
C TRP A 150 -15.12 -22.79 -7.68
N VAL A 151 -14.09 -23.21 -8.42
CA VAL A 151 -14.21 -24.08 -9.61
C VAL A 151 -14.71 -25.48 -9.27
N LEU A 152 -14.73 -25.89 -7.98
CA LEU A 152 -15.40 -27.12 -7.55
C LEU A 152 -16.91 -27.08 -7.86
N ASN A 153 -17.49 -25.88 -7.95
CA ASN A 153 -18.80 -25.70 -8.55
C ASN A 153 -18.67 -25.76 -10.08
N ALA A 154 -19.22 -26.82 -10.69
CA ALA A 154 -19.17 -27.04 -12.14
C ALA A 154 -19.76 -25.88 -12.96
N SER A 155 -20.67 -25.09 -12.38
CA SER A 155 -21.27 -23.92 -13.05
C SER A 155 -20.36 -22.69 -13.05
N TYR A 156 -19.27 -22.67 -12.28
CA TYR A 156 -18.38 -21.51 -12.17
C TYR A 156 -17.83 -21.05 -13.53
N GLN A 157 -17.40 -21.99 -14.36
CA GLN A 157 -16.88 -21.69 -15.70
C GLN A 157 -17.96 -21.02 -16.58
N GLY A 158 -19.20 -21.52 -16.52
CA GLY A 158 -20.32 -20.89 -17.22
C GLY A 158 -20.63 -19.49 -16.71
N TYR A 159 -20.43 -19.22 -15.41
CA TYR A 159 -20.60 -17.86 -14.86
C TYR A 159 -19.57 -16.86 -15.37
N LEU A 160 -18.39 -17.31 -15.82
CA LEU A 160 -17.35 -16.43 -16.41
C LEU A 160 -17.64 -16.12 -17.88
N GLU A 161 -18.23 -17.07 -18.60
CA GLU A 161 -18.56 -16.92 -20.03
C GLU A 161 -19.84 -16.11 -20.24
N ASN A 162 -20.76 -16.16 -19.28
CA ASN A 162 -21.99 -15.38 -19.31
C ASN A 162 -21.72 -13.90 -19.00
N THR A 163 -22.33 -13.00 -19.77
CA THR A 163 -22.29 -11.54 -19.53
C THR A 163 -23.15 -11.12 -18.31
N HIS A 164 -23.89 -12.05 -17.71
CA HIS A 164 -24.77 -11.77 -16.57
C HIS A 164 -24.00 -11.69 -15.25
N PHE A 165 -24.50 -10.86 -14.33
CA PHE A 165 -23.94 -10.74 -13.00
C PHE A 165 -24.15 -12.03 -12.19
N HIS A 166 -23.04 -12.68 -11.82
CA HIS A 166 -23.05 -13.86 -10.95
C HIS A 166 -22.31 -13.57 -9.65
N PRO A 167 -23.00 -13.52 -8.49
CA PRO A 167 -22.39 -13.13 -7.21
C PRO A 167 -21.10 -13.88 -6.86
N SER A 168 -21.01 -15.16 -7.21
CA SER A 168 -19.85 -16.02 -6.98
C SER A 168 -18.58 -15.49 -7.64
N THR A 169 -18.65 -15.06 -8.91
CA THR A 169 -17.49 -14.51 -9.64
C THR A 169 -17.00 -13.20 -9.02
N PHE A 170 -17.93 -12.31 -8.65
CA PHE A 170 -17.60 -11.01 -8.06
C PHE A 170 -16.99 -11.16 -6.66
N ILE A 171 -17.59 -12.01 -5.82
CA ILE A 171 -17.05 -12.31 -4.49
C ILE A 171 -15.69 -12.97 -4.61
N ASN A 172 -15.51 -13.94 -5.52
CA ASN A 172 -14.21 -14.56 -5.73
C ASN A 172 -13.15 -13.56 -6.20
N GLY A 173 -13.49 -12.66 -7.12
CA GLY A 173 -12.59 -11.60 -7.57
C GLY A 173 -12.12 -10.70 -6.42
N GLY A 174 -13.06 -10.18 -5.63
CA GLY A 174 -12.75 -9.36 -4.45
C GLY A 174 -11.94 -10.11 -3.41
N LEU A 175 -12.34 -11.35 -3.09
CA LEU A 175 -11.64 -12.21 -2.13
C LEU A 175 -10.21 -12.53 -2.58
N SER A 176 -10.02 -12.86 -3.85
CA SER A 176 -8.70 -13.17 -4.43
C SER A 176 -7.79 -11.96 -4.42
N MET A 177 -8.30 -10.78 -4.79
CA MET A 177 -7.55 -9.53 -4.74
C MET A 177 -7.17 -9.15 -3.30
N ALA A 178 -8.15 -9.12 -2.39
CA ALA A 178 -7.94 -8.71 -1.00
C ALA A 178 -7.01 -9.66 -0.24
N THR A 179 -7.16 -10.97 -0.44
CA THR A 179 -6.28 -11.98 0.19
C THR A 179 -4.87 -11.90 -0.39
N SER A 180 -4.72 -11.62 -1.69
CA SER A 180 -3.40 -11.39 -2.31
C SER A 180 -2.72 -10.16 -1.72
N LEU A 181 -3.46 -9.06 -1.51
CA LEU A 181 -2.95 -7.88 -0.83
C LEU A 181 -2.50 -8.20 0.60
N LEU A 182 -3.33 -8.90 1.38
CA LEU A 182 -2.97 -9.33 2.74
C LEU A 182 -1.68 -10.15 2.74
N ALA A 183 -1.55 -11.13 1.84
CA ALA A 183 -0.35 -11.95 1.73
C ALA A 183 0.88 -11.11 1.34
N MET A 184 0.75 -10.15 0.43
CA MET A 184 1.81 -9.21 0.07
C MET A 184 2.22 -8.28 1.23
N LEU A 185 1.27 -7.85 2.06
CA LEU A 185 1.54 -7.04 3.24
C LEU A 185 2.30 -7.86 4.30
N ILE A 186 1.84 -9.08 4.59
CA ILE A 186 2.49 -10.01 5.55
C ILE A 186 3.93 -10.31 5.10
N THR A 187 4.14 -10.54 3.81
CA THR A 187 5.47 -10.89 3.26
C THR A 187 6.35 -9.68 2.96
N GLY A 188 5.82 -8.45 3.10
CA GLY A 188 6.53 -7.21 2.77
C GLY A 188 6.92 -7.09 1.30
N THR A 189 6.14 -7.68 0.39
CA THR A 189 6.40 -7.70 -1.06
C THR A 189 5.31 -6.99 -1.85
N ALA A 190 4.65 -5.99 -1.26
CA ALA A 190 3.55 -5.32 -1.92
C ALA A 190 3.99 -4.61 -3.21
N HIS A 191 3.24 -4.94 -4.28
CA HIS A 191 3.38 -4.40 -5.61
C HIS A 191 1.96 -4.19 -6.17
N PRO A 192 1.46 -2.94 -6.28
CA PRO A 192 0.05 -2.69 -6.60
C PRO A 192 -0.45 -3.40 -7.87
N PRO A 193 0.30 -3.44 -8.99
CA PRO A 193 -0.09 -4.20 -10.18
C PRO A 193 -0.28 -5.70 -9.96
N ALA A 194 0.37 -6.28 -8.95
CA ALA A 194 0.20 -7.69 -8.62
C ALA A 194 -1.17 -8.00 -8.01
N GLY A 195 -1.83 -7.03 -7.37
CA GLY A 195 -3.23 -7.19 -6.96
C GLY A 195 -4.14 -7.53 -8.15
N ALA A 196 -3.90 -6.91 -9.31
CA ALA A 196 -4.61 -7.24 -10.54
C ALA A 196 -4.27 -8.65 -11.07
N THR A 197 -3.06 -9.16 -10.80
CA THR A 197 -2.68 -10.55 -11.11
C THR A 197 -3.51 -11.56 -10.30
N GLY A 198 -3.69 -11.31 -9.00
CA GLY A 198 -4.56 -12.13 -8.16
C GLY A 198 -6.03 -12.04 -8.56
N LEU A 199 -6.51 -10.84 -8.91
CA LEU A 199 -7.87 -10.63 -9.43
C LEU A 199 -8.11 -11.38 -10.74
N ASN A 200 -7.17 -11.28 -11.69
CA ASN A 200 -7.28 -11.94 -13.00
C ASN A 200 -7.39 -13.46 -12.87
N ALA A 201 -6.75 -14.06 -11.86
CA ALA A 201 -6.87 -15.49 -11.57
C ALA A 201 -8.28 -15.94 -11.14
N ALA A 202 -9.18 -15.01 -10.83
CA ALA A 202 -10.56 -15.29 -10.43
C ALA A 202 -11.59 -14.91 -11.50
N VAL A 203 -11.38 -13.79 -12.20
CA VAL A 203 -12.40 -13.20 -13.07
C VAL A 203 -12.19 -13.44 -14.56
N GLN A 204 -10.99 -13.83 -14.99
CA GLN A 204 -10.73 -14.07 -16.41
C GLN A 204 -10.83 -15.55 -16.76
N SER A 205 -11.78 -15.92 -17.62
CA SER A 205 -12.05 -17.31 -18.02
C SER A 205 -10.77 -18.04 -18.47
N ASP A 206 -9.98 -17.42 -19.35
CA ASP A 206 -8.73 -18.01 -19.85
C ASP A 206 -7.68 -18.25 -18.76
N VAL A 207 -7.64 -17.40 -17.71
CA VAL A 207 -6.70 -17.57 -16.61
C VAL A 207 -7.19 -18.64 -15.64
N VAL A 208 -8.51 -18.73 -15.43
CA VAL A 208 -9.13 -19.77 -14.60
C VAL A 208 -8.91 -21.15 -15.20
N THR A 209 -9.08 -21.30 -16.53
CA THR A 209 -8.79 -22.55 -17.25
C THR A 209 -7.31 -22.92 -17.21
N LEU A 210 -6.42 -21.92 -17.25
CA LEU A 210 -4.98 -22.11 -17.12
C LEU A 210 -4.58 -22.69 -15.76
N SER A 211 -5.35 -22.39 -14.71
CA SER A 211 -5.21 -22.99 -13.38
C SER A 211 -3.77 -22.80 -12.83
N TRP A 212 -3.17 -23.85 -12.25
CA TRP A 212 -1.82 -23.81 -11.68
C TRP A 212 -0.70 -23.45 -12.66
N ARG A 213 -0.95 -23.56 -13.97
CA ARG A 213 0.03 -23.14 -15.00
C ARG A 213 0.14 -21.62 -15.09
N TYR A 214 -0.74 -20.88 -14.45
CA TYR A 214 -0.64 -19.43 -14.33
C TYR A 214 0.63 -18.99 -13.59
N LEU A 215 1.03 -19.72 -12.54
CA LEU A 215 2.21 -19.39 -11.72
C LEU A 215 3.52 -19.36 -12.52
N PRO A 216 3.92 -20.44 -13.24
CA PRO A 216 5.16 -20.40 -14.03
C PRO A 216 5.10 -19.36 -15.15
N THR A 217 3.93 -19.08 -15.72
CA THR A 217 3.79 -18.01 -16.73
C THR A 217 4.04 -16.64 -16.14
N VAL A 218 3.40 -16.30 -15.03
CA VAL A 218 3.61 -15.03 -14.32
C VAL A 218 5.06 -14.90 -13.86
N LEU A 219 5.66 -15.98 -13.36
CA LEU A 219 7.06 -15.99 -12.95
C LEU A 219 7.99 -15.76 -14.15
N ALA A 220 7.79 -16.45 -15.27
CA ALA A 220 8.59 -16.24 -16.48
C ALA A 220 8.47 -14.80 -17.00
N SER A 221 7.23 -14.28 -17.14
CA SER A 221 6.97 -12.92 -17.60
C SER A 221 7.60 -11.86 -16.69
N SER A 222 7.50 -12.03 -15.36
CA SER A 222 8.13 -11.11 -14.40
C SER A 222 9.65 -11.18 -14.44
N LEU A 223 10.26 -12.35 -14.59
CA LEU A 223 11.72 -12.47 -14.72
C LEU A 223 12.24 -11.83 -16.02
N ILE A 224 11.52 -12.01 -17.13
CA ILE A 224 11.85 -11.38 -18.42
C ILE A 224 11.80 -9.86 -18.30
N MET A 225 10.70 -9.31 -17.78
CA MET A 225 10.56 -7.86 -17.61
C MET A 225 11.53 -7.29 -16.59
N LEU A 226 11.84 -8.03 -15.52
CA LEU A 226 12.87 -7.64 -14.55
C LEU A 226 14.24 -7.57 -15.22
N GLY A 227 14.60 -8.58 -16.02
CA GLY A 227 15.85 -8.59 -16.79
C GLY A 227 15.96 -7.37 -17.70
N TRP A 228 14.86 -7.03 -18.40
CA TRP A 228 14.80 -5.83 -19.22
C TRP A 228 14.91 -4.52 -18.40
N ALA A 229 14.23 -4.44 -17.26
CA ALA A 229 14.32 -3.31 -16.33
C ALA A 229 15.74 -3.10 -15.79
N VAL A 230 16.41 -4.19 -15.44
CA VAL A 230 17.82 -4.19 -15.05
C VAL A 230 18.70 -3.62 -16.16
N ILE A 231 18.47 -3.97 -17.42
CA ILE A 231 19.26 -3.45 -18.53
C ILE A 231 19.01 -1.95 -18.72
N ILE A 232 17.77 -1.57 -19.05
CA ILE A 232 17.44 -0.22 -19.48
C ILE A 232 17.70 0.84 -18.39
N ASN A 233 17.45 0.50 -17.13
CA ASN A 233 17.62 1.47 -16.04
C ASN A 233 19.09 1.69 -15.61
N ASN A 234 20.03 0.84 -16.04
CA ASN A 234 21.46 0.96 -15.67
C ASN A 234 22.39 1.38 -16.81
N VAL A 235 21.90 1.41 -18.05
CA VAL A 235 22.63 1.89 -19.23
C VAL A 235 22.96 3.39 -19.12
N GLY A 236 22.01 4.19 -18.64
CA GLY A 236 22.18 5.61 -18.43
C GLY A 236 22.75 5.98 -17.06
N ARG A 237 22.39 7.18 -16.58
CA ARG A 237 22.82 7.80 -15.32
C ARG A 237 21.98 7.40 -14.10
N ARG A 238 20.97 6.53 -14.29
CA ARG A 238 20.13 5.99 -13.23
C ARG A 238 20.76 4.74 -12.59
N ARG A 239 20.17 4.27 -11.49
CA ARG A 239 20.58 3.07 -10.75
C ARG A 239 19.35 2.24 -10.45
N TYR A 240 19.39 0.97 -10.86
CA TYR A 240 18.36 -0.01 -10.51
C TYR A 240 18.98 -1.41 -10.34
N PRO A 241 18.46 -2.27 -9.47
CA PRO A 241 17.61 -1.91 -8.36
C PRO A 241 18.36 -1.08 -7.31
N LEU A 242 17.62 -0.37 -6.46
CA LEU A 242 18.21 0.25 -5.27
C LEU A 242 18.65 -0.85 -4.28
N HIS A 243 17.83 -1.88 -4.17
CA HIS A 243 18.10 -3.06 -3.35
C HIS A 243 17.38 -4.29 -3.91
N TRP A 244 17.97 -5.46 -3.74
CA TRP A 244 17.34 -6.71 -4.19
C TRP A 244 16.33 -7.24 -3.17
N TRP A 245 16.71 -7.31 -1.89
CA TRP A 245 15.92 -7.99 -0.86
C TRP A 245 15.42 -7.09 0.27
N ALA A 246 16.12 -6.00 0.60
CA ALA A 246 15.76 -5.16 1.74
C ALA A 246 15.67 -3.67 1.39
N PRO A 247 14.46 -3.09 1.45
CA PRO A 247 14.17 -1.94 2.29
C PRO A 247 13.35 -2.43 3.49
N GLY A 248 13.85 -2.23 4.71
CA GLY A 248 13.05 -2.53 5.91
C GLY A 248 11.73 -1.77 5.84
N ALA A 249 10.60 -2.48 5.91
CA ALA A 249 9.22 -1.97 5.96
C ALA A 249 8.84 -0.90 4.90
N THR A 250 8.08 -1.30 3.87
CA THR A 250 7.57 -0.34 2.87
C THR A 250 6.28 0.37 3.29
N PHE A 251 5.47 -0.24 4.17
CA PHE A 251 4.10 0.23 4.44
C PHE A 251 3.76 0.35 5.92
N VAL A 252 4.29 -0.53 6.76
CA VAL A 252 4.10 -0.46 8.21
C VAL A 252 5.40 0.03 8.81
N HIS A 253 5.58 1.34 8.81
CA HIS A 253 6.40 1.94 9.84
C HIS A 253 5.54 1.86 11.09
N ALA A 254 5.84 0.91 11.96
CA ALA A 254 5.50 1.18 13.34
C ALA A 254 6.27 2.46 13.68
N GLU A 255 5.57 3.58 13.84
CA GLU A 255 5.99 4.51 14.90
C GLU A 255 5.83 3.70 16.20
N GLU A 256 6.78 2.80 16.41
CA GLU A 256 6.84 1.78 17.44
C GLU A 256 6.87 2.55 18.76
N ASP A 257 5.70 2.57 19.40
CA ASP A 257 5.35 2.98 20.75
C ASP A 257 5.73 4.40 21.19
N SER A 258 6.86 4.99 20.81
CA SER A 258 7.30 6.28 21.37
C SER A 258 6.41 7.49 21.07
N ALA A 259 5.50 7.42 20.08
CA ALA A 259 4.54 8.49 19.81
C ALA A 259 3.22 8.27 20.55
N LEU A 260 2.75 7.02 20.63
CA LEU A 260 1.58 6.62 21.41
C LEU A 260 1.88 6.69 22.92
N GLU A 261 3.00 6.17 23.36
CA GLU A 261 3.51 6.25 24.73
C GLU A 261 3.68 7.72 25.15
N LYS A 262 4.18 8.60 24.27
CA LYS A 262 4.19 10.06 24.54
C LYS A 262 2.82 10.70 24.55
N ALA A 263 1.87 10.19 23.76
CA ALA A 263 0.51 10.70 23.74
C ALA A 263 -0.23 10.28 25.01
N GLU A 264 -0.08 9.03 25.45
CA GLU A 264 -0.60 8.48 26.70
C GLU A 264 0.06 9.15 27.91
N GLU A 265 1.39 9.29 27.95
CA GLU A 265 2.10 10.06 28.99
C GLU A 265 1.58 11.51 29.06
N GLY A 266 1.37 12.15 27.91
CA GLY A 266 0.85 13.52 27.84
C GLY A 266 -0.64 13.65 28.17
N GLU A 267 -1.41 12.57 28.12
CA GLU A 267 -2.82 12.51 28.54
C GLU A 267 -2.92 12.27 30.04
N ILE A 268 -2.13 11.35 30.60
CA ILE A 268 -2.01 11.09 32.04
C ILE A 268 -1.53 12.35 32.78
N GLU A 269 -0.51 13.04 32.28
CA GLU A 269 -0.03 14.31 32.89
C GLU A 269 -1.13 15.39 32.91
N ARG A 270 -2.03 15.42 31.93
CA ARG A 270 -3.15 16.39 31.91
C ARG A 270 -4.22 16.02 32.92
N GLU A 271 -4.58 14.74 33.01
CA GLU A 271 -5.55 14.26 33.98
C GLU A 271 -5.06 14.49 35.42
N GLU A 272 -3.79 14.22 35.72
CA GLU A 272 -3.20 14.47 37.04
C GLU A 272 -3.17 15.98 37.40
N MET A 273 -2.91 16.86 36.43
CA MET A 273 -2.99 18.31 36.65
C MET A 273 -4.42 18.77 36.92
N GLU A 274 -5.40 18.25 36.17
CA GLU A 274 -6.81 18.62 36.32
C GLU A 274 -7.38 18.11 37.66
N GLU A 275 -7.01 16.90 38.09
CA GLU A 275 -7.34 16.38 39.43
C GLU A 275 -6.70 17.23 40.54
N GLY A 276 -5.43 17.61 40.39
CA GLY A 276 -4.73 18.46 41.36
C GLY A 276 -5.32 19.87 41.48
N GLU A 277 -5.82 20.45 40.38
CA GLU A 277 -6.52 21.74 40.39
C GLU A 277 -7.90 21.64 41.05
N LEU A 278 -8.65 20.57 40.78
CA LEU A 278 -9.94 20.30 41.44
C LEU A 278 -9.78 20.09 42.95
N GLU A 279 -8.72 19.40 43.40
CA GLU A 279 -8.42 19.23 44.82
C GLU A 279 -8.08 20.58 45.50
N ARG A 280 -7.33 21.44 44.83
CA ARG A 280 -7.00 22.80 45.33
C ARG A 280 -8.23 23.69 45.42
N GLU A 281 -9.12 23.65 44.43
CA GLU A 281 -10.39 24.39 44.49
C GLU A 281 -11.30 23.88 45.62
N SER A 282 -11.35 22.57 45.85
CA SER A 282 -12.14 21.99 46.94
C SER A 282 -11.62 22.36 48.34
N THR A 283 -10.30 22.38 48.50
CA THR A 283 -9.65 22.75 49.77
C THR A 283 -9.75 24.24 50.04
N ALA A 284 -9.57 25.09 49.02
CA ALA A 284 -9.78 26.52 49.14
C ALA A 284 -11.24 26.87 49.46
N ALA A 285 -12.21 26.14 48.90
CA ALA A 285 -13.62 26.29 49.24
C ALA A 285 -13.93 25.89 50.70
N SER A 286 -13.22 24.89 51.24
CA SER A 286 -13.36 24.45 52.63
C SER A 286 -12.77 25.43 53.63
N GLU A 287 -11.57 25.98 53.36
CA GLU A 287 -10.94 26.96 54.27
C GLU A 287 -11.59 28.35 54.18
N GLY A 288 -12.24 28.67 53.07
CA GLY A 288 -12.89 29.96 52.85
C GLY A 288 -14.23 30.17 53.57
N LEU A 289 -14.76 29.16 54.28
CA LEU A 289 -16.03 29.31 55.00
C LEU A 289 -15.82 29.97 56.38
N PRO A 290 -16.28 31.21 56.57
CA PRO A 290 -16.19 31.91 57.85
C PRO A 290 -17.07 31.21 58.87
N ARG A 291 -16.55 31.05 60.09
CA ARG A 291 -17.29 30.64 61.29
C ARG A 291 -18.20 31.79 61.77
N ASP A 292 -19.23 32.11 61.01
CA ASP A 292 -20.34 32.93 61.47
C ASP A 292 -21.61 32.07 61.27
N GLY A 293 -22.23 31.56 62.32
CA GLY A 293 -22.96 32.39 63.27
C GLY A 293 -24.44 32.27 62.90
N GLU A 294 -25.07 31.24 63.48
CA GLU A 294 -26.51 31.10 63.72
C GLU A 294 -27.47 31.90 62.83
N LYS A 295 -28.19 31.21 61.94
CA LYS A 295 -29.66 31.22 61.97
C LYS A 295 -30.26 30.14 61.08
N HIS A 296 -31.23 29.48 61.68
CA HIS A 296 -32.04 28.37 61.19
C HIS A 296 -32.58 28.55 59.77
N GLY A 297 -32.38 27.51 58.97
CA GLY A 297 -33.50 26.74 58.42
C GLY A 297 -34.31 27.40 57.31
N GLU A 298 -33.74 27.50 56.11
CA GLU A 298 -34.51 27.28 54.90
C GLU A 298 -33.63 26.56 53.88
N ILE A 299 -33.86 25.25 53.77
CA ILE A 299 -33.18 24.35 52.83
C ILE A 299 -33.71 24.69 51.44
N MET A 300 -33.15 25.71 50.81
CA MET A 300 -33.34 25.93 49.38
C MET A 300 -32.47 24.92 48.64
N LEU A 301 -33.05 23.76 48.36
CA LEU A 301 -32.53 22.77 47.41
C LEU A 301 -32.26 23.46 46.07
N ARG A 302 -31.04 23.96 45.88
CA ARG A 302 -30.56 24.36 44.56
C ARG A 302 -30.52 23.09 43.70
N PRO A 303 -31.18 23.07 42.54
CA PRO A 303 -31.14 21.91 41.67
C PRO A 303 -29.70 21.77 41.18
N SER A 304 -29.07 20.64 41.54
CA SER A 304 -27.82 20.20 40.93
C SER A 304 -28.02 20.24 39.43
N SER A 305 -27.27 21.11 38.76
CA SER A 305 -27.15 21.18 37.32
C SER A 305 -26.94 19.77 36.80
N ARG A 306 -27.92 19.32 36.01
CA ARG A 306 -27.98 18.00 35.39
C ARG A 306 -26.63 17.67 34.78
N ARG A 307 -25.92 16.76 35.43
CA ARG A 307 -24.89 15.91 34.87
C ARG A 307 -25.43 15.40 33.54
N MET A 308 -24.94 15.95 32.44
CA MET A 308 -25.19 15.42 31.10
C MET A 308 -24.50 14.07 31.08
N ARG A 309 -25.23 13.03 31.51
CA ARG A 309 -24.81 11.64 31.36
C ARG A 309 -24.55 11.48 29.88
N ARG A 310 -23.26 11.35 29.54
CA ARG A 310 -22.75 10.77 28.30
C ARG A 310 -23.65 9.57 28.04
N ALA A 311 -24.47 9.67 27.01
CA ALA A 311 -25.19 8.54 26.46
C ALA A 311 -24.09 7.58 26.02
N SER A 312 -23.82 6.58 26.84
CA SER A 312 -23.20 5.35 26.40
C SER A 312 -24.11 4.84 25.30
N ILE A 313 -23.68 5.05 24.06
CA ILE A 313 -24.22 4.34 22.90
C ILE A 313 -23.71 2.90 23.06
N GLU A 314 -24.31 2.19 24.02
CA GLU A 314 -24.41 0.74 23.96
C GLU A 314 -25.42 0.46 22.85
N ALA A 315 -24.94 0.51 21.61
CA ALA A 315 -25.68 -0.06 20.51
C ALA A 315 -25.70 -1.57 20.76
N GLU A 316 -26.77 -2.04 21.39
CA GLU A 316 -27.17 -3.44 21.34
C GLU A 316 -27.13 -3.86 19.86
N PRO A 317 -26.37 -4.90 19.49
CA PRO A 317 -26.27 -5.31 18.10
C PRO A 317 -27.67 -5.71 17.65
N ALA A 318 -28.22 -4.97 16.70
CA ALA A 318 -29.47 -5.31 16.05
C ALA A 318 -29.40 -6.78 15.65
N SER A 319 -30.23 -7.60 16.31
CA SER A 319 -30.37 -9.02 16.06
C SER A 319 -30.51 -9.23 14.56
N LEU A 320 -29.59 -10.01 14.00
CA LEU A 320 -29.52 -10.36 12.57
C LEU A 320 -30.81 -11.00 12.03
N GLU A 321 -31.80 -11.29 12.86
CA GLU A 321 -33.08 -11.86 12.46
C GLU A 321 -33.99 -10.87 11.71
N SER A 322 -33.93 -9.56 11.96
CA SER A 322 -34.80 -8.62 11.22
C SER A 322 -34.29 -8.25 9.82
N ALA A 323 -33.07 -8.66 9.47
CA ALA A 323 -32.52 -8.46 8.12
C ALA A 323 -32.85 -9.62 7.15
N VAL A 324 -33.32 -10.76 7.67
CA VAL A 324 -33.64 -11.95 6.85
C VAL A 324 -35.07 -11.90 6.27
N ASP A 325 -35.97 -11.09 6.84
CA ASP A 325 -37.36 -10.99 6.36
C ASP A 325 -37.63 -9.89 5.32
N ALA A 326 -36.59 -9.19 4.84
CA ALA A 326 -36.74 -8.28 3.70
C ALA A 326 -36.81 -9.09 2.39
N SER A 327 -38.01 -9.62 2.09
CA SER A 327 -38.31 -10.31 0.84
C SER A 327 -37.90 -9.46 -0.39
N PRO A 328 -37.24 -10.00 -1.43
CA PRO A 328 -36.58 -9.22 -2.50
C PRO A 328 -37.50 -8.40 -3.44
N GLY A 329 -38.75 -8.10 -3.07
CA GLY A 329 -39.77 -7.56 -3.98
C GLY A 329 -39.98 -6.04 -3.96
N GLU A 330 -39.65 -5.31 -2.88
CA GLU A 330 -40.21 -3.96 -2.70
C GLU A 330 -39.28 -2.78 -3.00
N PHE A 331 -37.98 -2.99 -3.20
CA PHE A 331 -37.08 -1.87 -3.53
C PHE A 331 -37.20 -1.36 -4.98
N SER A 332 -37.86 -2.11 -5.87
CA SER A 332 -37.98 -1.77 -7.30
C SER A 332 -39.02 -0.68 -7.59
N ASN A 333 -40.09 -0.56 -6.81
CA ASN A 333 -41.23 0.30 -7.19
C ASN A 333 -41.20 1.73 -6.65
N ARG A 334 -40.47 2.03 -5.56
CA ARG A 334 -40.47 3.41 -5.00
C ARG A 334 -39.59 4.42 -5.75
N ARG A 335 -38.58 4.00 -6.52
CA ARG A 335 -37.79 4.94 -7.33
C ARG A 335 -38.38 5.24 -8.71
N LEU A 336 -39.26 4.37 -9.23
CA LEU A 336 -39.87 4.58 -10.55
C LEU A 336 -41.11 5.48 -10.51
N SER A 337 -41.81 5.60 -9.38
CA SER A 337 -42.95 6.52 -9.29
C SER A 337 -42.51 8.00 -9.18
N SER A 338 -41.45 8.32 -8.45
CA SER A 338 -41.01 9.72 -8.28
C SER A 338 -40.33 10.33 -9.52
N SER A 339 -39.85 9.49 -10.45
CA SER A 339 -39.35 9.98 -11.75
C SER A 339 -40.45 10.14 -12.79
N ARG A 340 -41.59 9.43 -12.69
CA ARG A 340 -42.70 9.60 -13.64
C ARG A 340 -43.57 10.82 -13.33
N GLU A 341 -43.70 11.24 -12.08
CA GLU A 341 -44.46 12.47 -11.76
C GLU A 341 -43.75 13.76 -12.18
N ARG A 342 -42.41 13.78 -12.24
CA ARG A 342 -41.67 14.98 -12.68
C ARG A 342 -41.76 15.29 -14.18
N TYR A 343 -42.24 14.36 -15.00
CA TYR A 343 -42.40 14.57 -16.45
C TYR A 343 -43.83 14.90 -16.90
N ARG A 344 -44.78 15.10 -15.97
CA ARG A 344 -46.16 15.50 -16.31
C ARG A 344 -46.56 16.92 -15.91
N LEU A 345 -45.63 17.73 -15.37
CA LEU A 345 -45.90 19.11 -14.97
C LEU A 345 -45.00 20.16 -15.64
N GLY A 346 -44.39 19.81 -16.77
CA GLY A 346 -43.81 20.76 -17.73
C GLY A 346 -44.41 20.49 -19.09
#